data_AF-A0A2K8WSR0-F1
#
_entry.id   AF-A0A2K8WSR0-F1
#
_cell.length_a   1.000
_cell.length_b   1.000
_cell.length_c   1.000
_cell.angle_alpha   90.00
_cell.angle_beta   90.00
_cell.angle_gamma   90.00
#
_symmetry.space_group_name_H-M   'P 1'
#
loop_
_entity.id
_entity.type
_entity.pdbx_description
1 polymer ?
#
loop_
_entity_poly.entity_id
_entity_poly.type
_entity_poly.pdbx_seq_one_letter_code
_entity_poly.pdbx_strand_id
1 'polypeptide(L)'
;MDKDDNYYFSFVSDVSQEILGLSPETITDNAQNLFNLIDSQQRNDLWQIIYLSRQYVRDLNYSFSIITPKGKQKYLKIHCIPSVVKSDYVVWNGVISDITIDKQREIALRENALFQKAVNSIMTKMRDSLNFEVICNTTCDEVRNILKCDRVSVYGFKEDWGGEFIAESKKDNLISLVEQNSLRTWDDS
;
A
#
# COMPACT_ATOMS: atom_id res chain seq x y z
N MET A 1 -14.06 27.24 3.22
CA MET A 1 -13.33 27.50 4.47
C MET A 1 -13.45 28.98 4.77
N ASP A 2 -13.77 29.34 6.01
CA ASP A 2 -13.89 30.74 6.44
C ASP A 2 -12.54 31.31 6.91
N LYS A 3 -12.57 32.53 7.45
CA LYS A 3 -11.40 33.25 7.99
C LYS A 3 -10.83 32.63 9.27
N ASP A 4 -11.60 31.80 9.96
CA ASP A 4 -11.25 31.16 11.23
C ASP A 4 -10.81 29.70 11.01
N ASP A 5 -10.50 29.35 9.74
CA ASP A 5 -10.11 28.03 9.27
C ASP A 5 -11.16 26.92 9.52
N ASN A 6 -12.44 27.29 9.65
CA ASN A 6 -13.53 26.32 9.74
C ASN A 6 -13.89 25.76 8.37
N TYR A 7 -14.06 24.44 8.33
CA TYR A 7 -14.50 23.71 7.14
C TYR A 7 -16.00 23.46 7.19
N TYR A 8 -16.66 23.74 6.07
CA TYR A 8 -18.05 23.43 5.86
C TYR A 8 -18.24 22.98 4.41
N PHE A 9 -19.18 22.08 4.20
CA PHE A 9 -19.59 21.65 2.87
C PHE A 9 -20.82 22.44 2.47
N SER A 10 -20.73 23.23 1.40
CA SER A 10 -21.90 23.95 0.85
C SER A 10 -22.84 23.02 0.08
N PHE A 11 -22.35 21.84 -0.31
CA PHE A 11 -23.10 20.80 -1.01
C PHE A 11 -22.43 19.45 -0.78
N VAL A 12 -23.26 18.43 -0.53
CA VAL A 12 -22.88 17.01 -0.49
C VAL A 12 -23.95 16.24 -1.26
N SER A 13 -23.54 15.39 -2.19
CA SER A 13 -24.46 14.53 -2.94
C SER A 13 -24.81 13.27 -2.14
N ASP A 14 -26.02 12.72 -2.33
CA ASP A 14 -26.49 11.45 -1.73
C ASP A 14 -25.55 10.26 -1.95
N VAL A 15 -24.72 10.32 -3.00
CA VAL A 15 -23.66 9.34 -3.28
C VAL A 15 -22.67 9.22 -2.12
N SER A 16 -22.60 10.21 -1.21
CA SER A 16 -21.81 10.15 0.03
C SER A 16 -22.15 8.94 0.88
N GLN A 17 -23.42 8.50 0.92
CA GLN A 17 -23.83 7.35 1.71
C GLN A 17 -23.20 6.04 1.18
N GLU A 18 -23.08 5.91 -0.14
CA GLU A 18 -22.45 4.76 -0.77
C GLU A 18 -20.92 4.81 -0.67
N ILE A 19 -20.33 5.97 -0.96
CA ILE A 19 -18.88 6.14 -1.00
C ILE A 19 -18.29 6.13 0.41
N LEU A 20 -18.85 6.94 1.32
CA LEU A 20 -18.28 7.23 2.64
C LEU A 20 -18.97 6.46 3.77
N GLY A 21 -20.21 5.99 3.55
CA GLY A 21 -21.04 5.44 4.62
C GLY A 21 -21.65 6.51 5.52
N LEU A 22 -21.66 7.77 5.08
CA LEU A 22 -22.20 8.92 5.80
C LEU A 22 -23.25 9.63 4.95
N SER A 23 -24.34 10.05 5.59
CA SER A 23 -25.39 10.81 4.89
C SER A 23 -24.93 12.24 4.59
N PRO A 24 -25.50 12.90 3.58
CA PRO A 24 -25.20 14.30 3.28
C PRO A 24 -25.40 15.22 4.49
N GLU A 25 -26.47 15.00 5.28
CA GLU A 25 -26.77 15.78 6.48
C GLU A 25 -25.67 15.61 7.52
N THR A 26 -25.25 14.36 7.77
CA THR A 26 -24.19 14.04 8.74
C THR A 26 -22.87 14.78 8.42
N ILE A 27 -22.56 14.94 7.14
CA ILE A 27 -21.35 15.64 6.68
C ILE A 27 -21.54 17.16 6.70
N THR A 28 -22.73 17.64 6.34
CA THR A 28 -23.04 19.07 6.25
C THR A 28 -23.17 19.70 7.64
N ASP A 29 -23.76 18.97 8.59
CA ASP A 29 -23.86 19.37 10.01
C ASP A 29 -22.49 19.46 10.67
N ASN A 30 -21.59 18.54 10.35
CA ASN A 30 -20.22 18.56 10.85
C ASN A 30 -19.23 17.95 9.84
N ALA A 31 -18.50 18.83 9.16
CA ALA A 31 -17.47 18.45 8.19
C ALA A 31 -16.38 17.54 8.80
N GLN A 32 -16.15 17.61 10.11
CA GLN A 32 -15.17 16.77 10.81
C GLN A 32 -15.49 15.27 10.69
N ASN A 33 -16.77 14.91 10.52
CA ASN A 33 -17.19 13.52 10.35
C ASN A 33 -16.52 12.85 9.13
N LEU A 34 -16.32 13.59 8.04
CA LEU A 34 -15.59 13.09 6.88
C LEU A 34 -14.10 12.85 7.21
N PHE A 35 -13.45 13.87 7.78
CA PHE A 35 -12.01 13.82 8.07
C PHE A 35 -11.68 12.76 9.12
N ASN A 36 -12.63 12.43 10.00
CA ASN A 36 -12.50 11.37 10.99
C ASN A 36 -12.38 9.95 10.38
N LEU A 37 -12.80 9.75 9.13
CA LEU A 37 -12.63 8.47 8.42
C LEU A 37 -11.20 8.24 7.91
N ILE A 38 -10.36 9.28 7.93
CA ILE A 38 -8.99 9.27 7.43
C ILE A 38 -8.03 9.02 8.60
N ASP A 39 -7.05 8.14 8.38
CA ASP A 39 -5.94 7.89 9.31
C ASP A 39 -5.23 9.21 9.72
N SER A 40 -4.72 9.27 10.95
CA SER A 40 -4.14 10.51 11.50
C SER A 40 -2.95 11.02 10.70
N GLN A 41 -2.09 10.14 10.18
CA GLN A 41 -0.94 10.54 9.37
C GLN A 41 -1.42 11.10 8.02
N GLN A 42 -2.30 10.37 7.33
CA GLN A 42 -2.85 10.82 6.04
C GLN A 42 -3.66 12.12 6.17
N ARG A 43 -4.34 12.31 7.31
CA ARG A 43 -5.10 13.52 7.60
C ARG A 43 -4.18 14.74 7.72
N ASN A 44 -3.02 14.59 8.37
CA ASN A 44 -2.03 15.67 8.46
C ASN A 44 -1.48 16.04 7.08
N ASP A 45 -1.17 15.05 6.24
CA ASP A 45 -0.72 15.29 4.87
C ASP A 45 -1.80 16.03 4.06
N LEU A 46 -3.06 15.58 4.16
CA LEU A 46 -4.19 16.22 3.50
C LEU A 46 -4.36 17.68 3.95
N TRP A 47 -4.19 17.98 5.25
CA TRP A 47 -4.25 19.35 5.74
C TRP A 47 -3.17 20.25 5.14
N GLN A 48 -1.94 19.75 5.02
CA GLN A 48 -0.86 20.49 4.38
C GLN A 48 -1.19 20.79 2.91
N ILE A 49 -1.74 19.81 2.18
CA ILE A 49 -2.09 20.00 0.77
C ILE A 49 -3.26 20.99 0.63
N ILE A 50 -4.28 20.93 1.50
CA ILE A 50 -5.39 21.89 1.50
C ILE A 50 -4.87 23.30 1.79
N TYR A 51 -3.98 23.46 2.77
CA TYR A 51 -3.35 24.73 3.09
C TYR A 51 -2.57 25.31 1.89
N LEU A 52 -1.73 24.50 1.25
CA LEU A 52 -0.98 24.91 0.05
C LEU A 52 -1.91 25.23 -1.12
N SER A 53 -2.97 24.44 -1.32
CA SER A 53 -4.01 24.68 -2.33
C SER A 53 -4.67 26.04 -2.13
N ARG A 54 -4.99 26.42 -0.89
CA ARG A 54 -5.50 27.76 -0.55
C ARG A 54 -4.49 28.85 -0.84
N GLN A 55 -3.28 28.73 -0.28
CA GLN A 55 -2.26 29.79 -0.32
C GLN A 55 -1.83 30.11 -1.75
N TYR A 56 -1.72 29.09 -2.60
CA TYR A 56 -1.21 29.21 -3.96
C TYR A 56 -2.29 29.09 -5.03
N VAL A 57 -3.57 28.94 -4.64
CA VAL A 57 -4.71 28.72 -5.54
C VAL A 57 -4.40 27.60 -6.54
N ARG A 58 -4.00 26.43 -6.02
CA ARG A 58 -3.66 25.24 -6.80
C ARG A 58 -4.70 24.15 -6.66
N ASP A 59 -4.89 23.41 -7.74
CA ASP A 59 -5.76 22.24 -7.75
C ASP A 59 -5.36 21.25 -6.66
N LEU A 60 -6.37 20.82 -5.91
CA LEU A 60 -6.27 19.79 -4.88
C LEU A 60 -6.52 18.44 -5.55
N ASN A 61 -5.45 17.72 -5.89
CA ASN A 61 -5.51 16.38 -6.46
C ASN A 61 -4.75 15.42 -5.57
N TYR A 62 -5.47 14.58 -4.83
CA TYR A 62 -4.87 13.69 -3.85
C TYR A 62 -5.67 12.39 -3.74
N SER A 63 -4.99 11.29 -3.44
CA SER A 63 -5.61 10.00 -3.20
C SER A 63 -5.23 9.50 -1.82
N PHE A 64 -6.21 9.02 -1.06
CA PHE A 64 -6.06 8.57 0.31
C PHE A 64 -6.98 7.39 0.59
N SER A 65 -6.72 6.68 1.68
CA SER A 65 -7.59 5.60 2.15
C SER A 65 -8.46 6.06 3.31
N ILE A 66 -9.67 5.53 3.37
CA ILE A 66 -10.56 5.69 4.51
C ILE A 66 -10.98 4.35 5.07
N ILE A 67 -11.43 4.36 6.32
CA ILE A 67 -12.20 3.27 6.92
C ILE A 67 -13.61 3.81 7.15
N THR A 68 -14.59 3.27 6.43
CA THR A 68 -16.00 3.65 6.60
C THR A 68 -16.50 3.31 8.02
N PRO A 69 -17.60 3.90 8.51
CA PRO A 69 -18.17 3.56 9.82
C PRO A 69 -18.48 2.07 10.03
N LYS A 70 -18.66 1.31 8.93
CA LYS A 70 -18.86 -0.14 8.95
C LYS A 70 -17.55 -0.95 8.93
N GLY A 71 -16.39 -0.30 9.05
CA GLY A 71 -15.07 -0.95 9.05
C GLY A 71 -14.51 -1.31 7.67
N LYS A 72 -15.23 -1.01 6.57
CA LYS A 72 -14.74 -1.30 5.22
C LYS A 72 -13.69 -0.27 4.78
N GLN A 73 -12.52 -0.74 4.34
CA GLN A 73 -11.49 0.10 3.74
C GLN A 73 -11.86 0.47 2.29
N LYS A 74 -11.65 1.74 1.94
CA LYS A 74 -11.81 2.27 0.58
C LYS A 74 -10.68 3.22 0.21
N TYR A 75 -10.42 3.34 -1.08
CA TYR A 75 -9.48 4.32 -1.63
C TYR A 75 -10.27 5.40 -2.36
N LEU A 76 -10.06 6.65 -1.98
CA LEU A 76 -10.74 7.79 -2.55
C LEU A 76 -9.73 8.68 -3.27
N LYS A 77 -10.19 9.30 -4.35
CA LYS A 77 -9.47 10.37 -5.03
C LYS A 77 -10.29 11.64 -4.97
N ILE A 78 -9.67 12.70 -4.46
CA ILE A 78 -10.24 14.04 -4.49
C ILE A 78 -9.65 14.81 -5.64
N HIS A 79 -10.52 15.51 -6.36
CA HIS A 79 -10.11 16.48 -7.37
C HIS A 79 -10.96 17.73 -7.20
N CYS A 80 -10.36 18.77 -6.64
CA CYS A 80 -11.04 20.04 -6.38
C CYS A 80 -10.23 21.22 -6.91
N ILE A 81 -10.93 22.20 -7.46
CA ILE A 81 -10.35 23.46 -7.95
C ILE A 81 -10.74 24.55 -6.94
N PRO A 82 -9.78 25.24 -6.31
CA PRO A 82 -10.08 26.36 -5.42
C PRO A 82 -10.55 27.59 -6.22
N SER A 83 -11.53 28.31 -5.69
CA SER A 83 -12.00 29.59 -6.23
C SER A 83 -12.21 30.58 -5.10
N VAL A 84 -11.63 31.77 -5.24
CA VAL A 84 -11.82 32.88 -4.30
C VAL A 84 -13.12 33.60 -4.68
N VAL A 85 -14.16 33.52 -3.85
CA VAL A 85 -15.50 34.06 -4.17
C VAL A 85 -15.69 35.47 -3.60
N LYS A 86 -15.08 35.75 -2.44
CA LYS A 86 -14.96 37.07 -1.79
C LYS A 86 -13.59 37.10 -1.11
N SER A 87 -13.04 38.29 -0.80
CA SER A 87 -11.66 38.44 -0.30
C SER A 87 -11.26 37.53 0.87
N ASP A 88 -12.23 36.98 1.62
CA ASP A 88 -11.99 36.11 2.78
C ASP A 88 -12.48 34.66 2.64
N TYR A 89 -13.02 34.25 1.48
CA TYR A 89 -13.60 32.91 1.29
C TYR A 89 -13.00 32.16 0.11
N VAL A 90 -12.48 30.97 0.39
CA VAL A 90 -12.08 29.99 -0.63
C VAL A 90 -13.08 28.84 -0.64
N VAL A 91 -13.65 28.59 -1.81
CA VAL A 91 -14.54 27.48 -2.11
C VAL A 91 -13.79 26.49 -2.99
N TRP A 92 -13.77 25.22 -2.60
CA TRP A 92 -13.21 24.14 -3.41
C TRP A 92 -14.36 23.45 -4.15
N ASN A 93 -14.42 23.64 -5.47
CA ASN A 93 -15.39 22.96 -6.32
C ASN A 93 -14.74 21.67 -6.82
N GLY A 94 -15.30 20.52 -6.44
CA GLY A 94 -14.68 19.25 -6.78
C GLY A 94 -15.52 18.04 -6.47
N VAL A 95 -14.96 16.90 -6.83
CA VAL A 95 -15.59 15.59 -6.63
C VAL A 95 -14.67 14.68 -5.83
N ILE A 96 -15.29 13.77 -5.09
CA ILE A 96 -14.62 12.66 -4.44
C ILE A 96 -15.04 11.39 -5.18
N SER A 97 -14.09 10.69 -5.78
CA SER A 97 -14.32 9.46 -6.52
C SER A 97 -13.83 8.26 -5.71
N ASP A 98 -14.63 7.20 -5.65
CA ASP A 98 -14.18 5.89 -5.14
C ASP A 98 -13.33 5.20 -6.20
N ILE A 99 -12.04 5.04 -5.93
CA ILE A 99 -11.05 4.39 -6.80
C ILE A 99 -10.63 3.03 -6.25
N THR A 100 -11.39 2.43 -5.33
CA THR A 100 -11.01 1.19 -4.65
C THR A 100 -10.74 0.06 -5.64
N ILE A 101 -11.62 -0.11 -6.64
CA ILE A 101 -11.48 -1.17 -7.64
C ILE A 101 -10.23 -0.96 -8.49
N ASP A 102 -10.02 0.26 -8.99
CA ASP A 102 -8.86 0.57 -9.83
C ASP A 102 -7.56 0.45 -9.04
N LYS A 103 -7.55 0.86 -7.77
CA LYS A 103 -6.39 0.71 -6.90
C LYS A 103 -6.06 -0.76 -6.63
N GLN A 104 -7.07 -1.60 -6.38
CA GLN A 104 -6.88 -3.04 -6.21
C GLN A 104 -6.36 -3.70 -7.49
N ARG A 105 -6.86 -3.31 -8.67
CA ARG A 105 -6.34 -3.78 -9.96
C ARG A 105 -4.89 -3.36 -10.17
N GLU A 106 -4.54 -2.10 -9.88
CA GLU A 106 -3.17 -1.60 -9.98
C GLU A 106 -2.22 -2.40 -9.07
N ILE A 107 -2.61 -2.66 -7.82
CA ILE A 107 -1.83 -3.46 -6.87
C ILE A 107 -1.65 -4.89 -7.39
N ALA A 108 -2.73 -5.56 -7.79
CA ALA A 108 -2.67 -6.93 -8.29
C ALA A 108 -1.81 -7.07 -9.56
N LEU A 109 -1.92 -6.12 -10.50
CA LEU A 109 -1.07 -6.09 -11.70
C LEU A 109 0.39 -5.86 -11.35
N ARG A 110 0.68 -4.96 -10.40
CA ARG A 110 2.03 -4.69 -9.93
C ARG A 110 2.65 -5.92 -9.25
N GLU A 111 1.91 -6.59 -8.38
CA GLU A 111 2.35 -7.83 -7.72
C GLU A 111 2.62 -8.94 -8.74
N ASN A 112 1.73 -9.12 -9.73
CA ASN A 112 1.93 -10.09 -10.80
C ASN A 112 3.18 -9.78 -11.63
N ALA A 113 3.40 -8.51 -12.00
CA ALA A 113 4.59 -8.09 -12.74
C ALA A 113 5.88 -8.30 -11.94
N LEU A 114 5.86 -8.01 -10.63
CA LEU A 114 7.00 -8.29 -9.75
C LEU A 114 7.29 -9.79 -9.67
N PHE A 115 6.25 -10.61 -9.54
CA PHE A 115 6.38 -12.07 -9.56
C PHE A 115 6.96 -12.58 -10.87
N GLN A 116 6.43 -12.13 -12.01
CA GLN A 116 6.96 -12.49 -13.34
C GLN A 116 8.42 -12.08 -13.51
N LYS A 117 8.80 -10.88 -13.04
CA LYS A 117 10.19 -10.41 -13.08
C LYS A 117 11.12 -11.32 -12.27
N ALA A 118 10.68 -11.75 -11.10
CA ALA A 118 11.40 -12.71 -10.26
C ALA A 118 11.64 -14.03 -10.99
N VAL A 119 10.55 -14.60 -11.49
CA VAL A 119 10.52 -15.89 -12.18
C VAL A 119 11.44 -15.87 -13.41
N ASN A 120 11.42 -14.79 -14.18
CA ASN A 120 12.33 -14.60 -15.31
C ASN A 120 13.79 -14.44 -14.88
N SER A 121 14.07 -13.68 -13.83
CA SER A 121 15.43 -13.50 -13.32
C SER A 121 16.04 -14.81 -12.83
N ILE A 122 15.26 -15.61 -12.09
CA ILE A 122 15.62 -16.98 -11.69
C ILE A 122 15.92 -17.85 -12.91
N MET A 123 15.02 -17.86 -13.91
CA MET A 123 15.22 -18.65 -15.14
C MET A 123 16.47 -18.24 -15.91
N THR A 124 16.78 -16.95 -16.01
CA THR A 124 18.01 -16.45 -16.65
C THR A 124 19.24 -16.96 -15.90
N LYS A 125 19.26 -16.85 -14.57
CA LYS A 125 20.40 -17.32 -13.74
C LYS A 125 20.59 -18.82 -13.79
N MET A 126 19.50 -19.58 -13.91
CA MET A 126 19.53 -21.03 -14.16
C MET A 126 20.17 -21.38 -15.51
N ARG A 127 20.02 -20.54 -16.53
CA ARG A 127 20.61 -20.76 -17.86
C ARG A 127 22.06 -20.26 -17.95
N ASP A 128 22.39 -19.17 -17.25
CA ASP A 128 23.69 -18.50 -17.32
C ASP A 128 24.76 -19.14 -16.43
N SER A 129 24.36 -19.91 -15.42
CA SER A 129 25.30 -20.66 -14.58
C SER A 129 24.85 -22.13 -14.49
N LEU A 130 25.77 -23.06 -14.76
CA LEU A 130 25.61 -24.47 -14.40
C LEU A 130 25.91 -24.72 -12.90
N ASN A 131 26.09 -23.65 -12.12
CA ASN A 131 26.42 -23.73 -10.70
C ASN A 131 25.12 -23.64 -9.87
N PHE A 132 24.63 -24.81 -9.51
CA PHE A 132 23.43 -25.01 -8.69
C PHE A 132 23.42 -24.18 -7.40
N GLU A 133 24.58 -23.98 -6.76
CA GLU A 133 24.71 -23.19 -5.54
C GLU A 133 24.46 -21.69 -5.79
N VAL A 134 25.01 -21.16 -6.89
CA VAL A 134 24.80 -19.75 -7.29
C VAL A 134 23.33 -19.50 -7.62
N ILE A 135 22.67 -20.43 -8.32
CA ILE A 135 21.25 -20.36 -8.64
C ILE A 135 20.41 -20.29 -7.35
N CYS A 136 20.61 -21.22 -6.44
CA CYS A 136 19.78 -21.34 -5.25
C CYS A 136 19.95 -20.14 -4.32
N ASN A 137 21.19 -19.70 -4.06
CA ASN A 137 21.45 -18.53 -3.22
C ASN A 137 20.84 -17.26 -3.82
N THR A 138 21.02 -17.05 -5.12
CA THR A 138 20.47 -15.85 -5.77
C THR A 138 18.95 -15.87 -5.82
N THR A 139 18.35 -17.04 -5.99
CA THR A 139 16.88 -17.22 -5.96
C THR A 139 16.33 -16.87 -4.57
N CYS A 140 16.97 -17.35 -3.49
CA CYS A 140 16.58 -17.01 -2.13
C CYS A 140 16.55 -15.49 -1.90
N ASP A 141 17.58 -14.78 -2.35
CA ASP A 141 17.67 -13.33 -2.21
C ASP A 141 16.55 -12.59 -2.95
N GLU A 142 16.28 -12.96 -4.20
CA GLU A 142 15.23 -12.32 -5.00
C GLU A 142 13.85 -12.57 -4.41
N VAL A 143 13.54 -13.82 -4.07
CA VAL A 143 12.24 -14.20 -3.50
C VAL A 143 12.02 -13.52 -2.14
N ARG A 144 13.04 -13.48 -1.27
CA ARG A 144 12.95 -12.77 0.01
C ARG A 144 12.69 -11.28 -0.18
N ASN A 145 13.36 -10.65 -1.14
CA ASN A 145 13.16 -9.23 -1.44
C ASN A 145 11.77 -8.91 -2.00
N ILE A 146 11.12 -9.86 -2.67
CA ILE A 146 9.77 -9.70 -3.22
C ILE A 146 8.72 -9.93 -2.15
N LEU A 147 8.82 -11.04 -1.42
CA LEU A 147 7.84 -11.40 -0.39
C LEU A 147 7.96 -10.53 0.86
N LYS A 148 9.06 -9.78 1.00
CA LYS A 148 9.36 -8.95 2.19
C LYS A 148 9.30 -9.76 3.50
N CYS A 149 9.63 -11.04 3.43
CA CYS A 149 9.67 -11.92 4.58
C CYS A 149 11.04 -11.92 5.25
N ASP A 150 11.12 -12.53 6.44
CA ASP A 150 12.35 -12.55 7.22
C ASP A 150 13.40 -13.53 6.69
N ARG A 151 12.94 -14.62 6.06
CA ARG A 151 13.77 -15.73 5.56
C ARG A 151 13.14 -16.42 4.36
N VAL A 152 13.97 -16.85 3.41
CA VAL A 152 13.67 -17.82 2.36
C VAL A 152 14.81 -18.84 2.32
N SER A 153 14.48 -20.13 2.23
CA SER A 153 15.47 -21.20 2.17
C SER A 153 15.06 -22.25 1.14
N VAL A 154 16.05 -22.92 0.55
CA VAL A 154 15.83 -24.09 -0.31
C VAL A 154 16.25 -25.33 0.46
N TYR A 155 15.33 -26.27 0.58
CA TYR A 155 15.56 -27.57 1.21
C TYR A 155 15.61 -28.66 0.14
N GLY A 156 16.72 -29.39 0.08
CA GLY A 156 16.93 -30.50 -0.84
C GLY A 156 16.66 -31.83 -0.15
N PHE A 157 15.69 -32.60 -0.67
CA PHE A 157 15.41 -33.94 -0.19
C PHE A 157 16.44 -34.96 -0.72
N LYS A 158 16.76 -35.94 0.12
CA LYS A 158 17.53 -37.15 -0.21
C LYS A 158 16.55 -38.32 -0.42
N GLU A 159 17.07 -39.44 -0.95
CA GLU A 159 16.24 -40.63 -1.25
C GLU A 159 15.58 -41.25 -0.01
N ASP A 160 16.16 -41.04 1.17
CA ASP A 160 15.65 -41.50 2.46
C ASP A 160 14.61 -40.56 3.09
N TRP A 161 14.09 -39.60 2.33
CA TRP A 161 13.16 -38.54 2.80
C TRP A 161 13.73 -37.57 3.84
N GLY A 162 14.95 -37.79 4.31
CA GLY A 162 15.74 -36.75 4.95
C GLY A 162 16.14 -35.68 3.95
N GLY A 163 16.84 -34.65 4.41
CA GLY A 163 17.28 -33.59 3.51
C GLY A 163 18.15 -32.58 4.19
N GLU A 164 18.59 -31.59 3.42
CA GLU A 164 19.34 -30.48 3.96
C GLU A 164 18.99 -29.13 3.36
N PHE A 165 19.14 -28.07 4.15
CA PHE A 165 19.12 -26.71 3.61
C PHE A 165 20.38 -26.48 2.76
N ILE A 166 20.15 -26.19 1.48
CA ILE A 166 21.21 -26.02 0.47
C ILE A 166 21.45 -24.55 0.09
N ALA A 167 20.49 -23.68 0.37
CA ALA A 167 20.62 -22.24 0.19
C ALA A 167 19.66 -21.49 1.12
N GLU A 168 20.01 -20.26 1.47
CA GLU A 168 19.22 -19.41 2.36
C GLU A 168 19.48 -17.93 2.08
N SER A 169 18.44 -17.12 2.23
CA SER A 169 18.52 -15.67 2.42
C SER A 169 17.74 -15.32 3.67
N LYS A 170 18.35 -14.59 4.60
CA LYS A 170 17.78 -14.29 5.92
C LYS A 170 18.11 -12.87 6.37
N LYS A 171 17.40 -12.36 7.37
CA LYS A 171 17.85 -11.19 8.15
C LYS A 171 19.08 -11.56 9.00
N ASP A 172 19.94 -10.59 9.26
CA ASP A 172 21.21 -10.80 9.99
C ASP A 172 21.01 -11.36 11.40
N ASN A 173 19.89 -11.01 12.04
CA ASN A 173 19.56 -11.44 13.40
C ASN A 173 19.05 -12.89 13.51
N LEU A 174 18.87 -13.61 12.40
CA LEU A 174 18.41 -15.00 12.41
C LEU A 174 19.59 -15.99 12.38
N ILE A 175 19.45 -17.14 13.06
CA ILE A 175 20.44 -18.21 13.08
C ILE A 175 20.49 -18.92 11.72
N SER A 176 21.66 -19.02 11.08
CA SER A 176 21.82 -19.67 9.77
C SER A 176 21.41 -21.14 9.78
N LEU A 177 20.58 -21.55 8.80
CA LEU A 177 20.18 -22.94 8.59
C LEU A 177 21.15 -23.71 7.70
N VAL A 178 21.93 -23.00 6.87
CA VAL A 178 22.87 -23.61 5.93
C VAL A 178 24.26 -23.75 6.56
N GLU A 179 24.72 -22.77 7.34
CA GLU A 179 26.08 -22.76 7.90
C GLU A 179 26.21 -23.59 9.19
N GLN A 180 25.10 -23.86 9.89
CA GLN A 180 25.12 -24.66 11.11
C GLN A 180 24.77 -26.12 10.82
N ASN A 181 25.78 -26.99 10.85
CA ASN A 181 25.62 -28.43 10.59
C ASN A 181 24.53 -29.12 11.44
N SER A 182 24.26 -28.64 12.66
CA SER A 182 23.25 -29.21 13.57
C SER A 182 21.80 -28.85 13.22
N LEU A 183 21.57 -27.82 12.40
CA LEU A 183 20.24 -27.39 11.93
C LEU A 183 20.04 -27.63 10.44
N ARG A 184 21.09 -28.14 9.78
CA ARG A 184 21.11 -28.33 8.34
C ARG A 184 20.22 -29.47 7.90
N THR A 185 20.11 -30.51 8.74
CA THR A 185 19.28 -31.69 8.49
C THR A 185 18.04 -31.63 9.39
N TRP A 186 16.89 -31.90 8.78
CA TRP A 186 15.64 -32.07 9.52
C TRP A 186 15.29 -33.56 9.44
N ASP A 187 15.18 -34.20 10.60
CA ASP A 187 14.86 -35.62 10.71
C ASP A 187 13.36 -35.75 10.98
N ASP A 188 12.65 -36.29 10.00
CA ASP A 188 11.19 -36.49 10.02
C ASP A 188 10.78 -37.82 10.71
N SER A 189 11.74 -38.51 11.33
CA SER A 189 11.54 -39.79 12.04
C SER A 189 10.64 -39.68 13.28
#